data_AF-A0AAU4Y9X0-F1
#
_entry.id   AF-A0AAU4Y9X0-F1
#
_cell.length_a   1.000
_cell.length_b   1.000
_cell.length_c   1.000
_cell.angle_alpha   90.00
_cell.angle_beta   90.00
_cell.angle_gamma   90.00
#
_symmetry.space_group_name_H-M   'P 1'
#
loop_
_entity.id
_entity.type
_entity.pdbx_description
1 polymer ?
#
loop_
_entity_poly.entity_id
_entity_poly.type
_entity_poly.pdbx_seq_one_letter_code
_entity_poly.pdbx_strand_id
1 'polypeptide(L)'
;MTDLGRPGPTPAELPAAVVNVLLGDGEVTPKAIGTTALDLVRAGRLRSERKADGTLTVRPLPGADGLRPLRPFEELLIQRVVHRRAPGVDRVPTDALGPGDGDAYWVWWRGFQQSVSDEAMSLGLIRPARKRSRVLLIRSAAVAAWFGLLSAGLLWNRHVFAVIITMSFNAVLISPALSHRFPIRTRPRLTTAGRQAARWWRDNDAAAEHRLPRSQVGAEGPESALPVREARRIWSSYGRSWHVVDTAPLEQPRWGHLWQLVLLAVGACAATLTLALTVHLPHGAALDASPALVGAIAAALWLPARRRVLAVPDESTFRGAVIARWDYSTSYDDPPTRVTHYCCSLEDPAAQRAWSFQVNEWRRSLFSDETNPALADRFRVGDVVDVHCSPRRRRVYRISVAEAVPR
;
A
#
# COMPACT_ATOMS: atom_id res chain seq x y z
N MET A 1 -16.86 -40.30 1.15
CA MET A 1 -15.64 -41.04 0.76
C MET A 1 -14.48 -40.07 0.83
N THR A 2 -13.73 -40.15 1.92
CA THR A 2 -12.60 -39.27 2.23
C THR A 2 -11.36 -40.01 1.75
N ASP A 3 -10.69 -39.45 0.75
CA ASP A 3 -9.45 -39.97 0.18
C ASP A 3 -8.31 -39.84 1.22
N LEU A 4 -8.19 -40.85 2.08
CA LEU A 4 -7.11 -41.04 3.05
C LEU A 4 -6.05 -41.91 2.37
N GLY A 5 -5.16 -41.33 1.56
CA GLY A 5 -4.20 -42.19 0.86
C GLY A 5 -2.95 -41.57 0.27
N ARG A 6 -2.88 -40.26 0.01
CA ARG A 6 -1.62 -39.65 -0.44
C ARG A 6 -0.91 -39.02 0.77
N PRO A 7 0.29 -39.48 1.15
CA PRO A 7 1.10 -38.71 2.09
C PRO A 7 1.27 -37.33 1.48
N GLY A 8 0.78 -36.30 2.19
CA GLY A 8 0.98 -34.92 1.77
C GLY A 8 2.48 -34.65 1.60
N PRO A 9 2.87 -33.70 0.74
CA PRO A 9 4.28 -33.39 0.53
C PRO A 9 4.97 -33.15 1.86
N THR A 10 6.18 -33.68 2.01
CA THR A 10 6.97 -33.42 3.21
C THR A 10 7.19 -31.91 3.33
N PRO A 11 7.25 -31.32 4.55
CA PRO A 11 7.42 -29.88 4.70
C PRO A 11 8.63 -29.30 3.93
N ALA A 12 9.67 -30.11 3.70
CA ALA A 12 10.87 -29.75 2.95
C ALA A 12 10.65 -29.64 1.42
N GLU A 13 9.63 -30.28 0.87
CA GLU A 13 9.29 -30.25 -0.57
C GLU A 13 8.35 -29.10 -0.95
N LEU A 14 7.91 -28.31 0.04
CA LEU A 14 7.00 -27.19 -0.18
C LEU A 14 7.70 -26.05 -0.95
N PRO A 15 7.05 -25.43 -1.96
CA PRO A 15 7.60 -24.25 -2.63
C PRO A 15 7.77 -23.09 -1.67
N ALA A 16 8.80 -22.28 -1.88
CA ALA A 16 9.05 -21.13 -1.02
C ALA A 16 7.88 -20.13 -0.96
N ALA A 17 7.11 -19.99 -2.03
CA ALA A 17 5.90 -19.17 -2.05
C ALA A 17 4.85 -19.67 -1.04
N VAL A 18 4.65 -20.99 -0.98
CA VAL A 18 3.72 -21.65 -0.05
C VAL A 18 4.26 -21.59 1.37
N VAL A 19 5.57 -21.78 1.57
CA VAL A 19 6.23 -21.56 2.87
C VAL A 19 6.01 -20.13 3.36
N ASN A 20 6.12 -19.14 2.47
CA ASN A 20 5.83 -17.74 2.81
C ASN A 20 4.36 -17.55 3.27
N VAL A 21 3.40 -18.20 2.60
CA VAL A 21 2.00 -18.21 3.05
C VAL A 21 1.84 -18.83 4.44
N LEU A 22 2.52 -19.95 4.72
CA LEU A 22 2.48 -20.60 6.02
C LEU A 22 3.05 -19.72 7.13
N LEU A 23 4.15 -19.03 6.86
CA LEU A 23 4.79 -18.09 7.79
C LEU A 23 3.97 -16.79 7.95
N GLY A 24 3.24 -16.39 6.91
CA GLY A 24 2.33 -15.24 6.88
C GLY A 24 0.91 -15.53 7.38
N ASP A 25 0.71 -16.59 8.16
CA ASP A 25 -0.59 -17.01 8.72
C ASP A 25 -1.71 -17.22 7.69
N GLY A 26 -1.35 -17.66 6.48
CA GLY A 26 -2.27 -17.91 5.37
C GLY A 26 -2.36 -16.77 4.36
N GLU A 27 -1.60 -15.68 4.52
CA GLU A 27 -1.53 -14.60 3.53
C GLU A 27 -0.23 -14.66 2.70
N VAL A 28 -0.36 -14.40 1.40
CA VAL A 28 0.78 -14.24 0.50
C VAL A 28 1.38 -12.85 0.69
N THR A 29 2.61 -12.77 1.18
CA THR A 29 3.33 -11.49 1.39
C THR A 29 4.23 -11.15 0.20
N PRO A 30 4.59 -9.87 -0.05
CA PRO A 30 5.49 -9.50 -1.15
C PRO A 30 6.84 -10.24 -1.16
N LYS A 31 7.30 -10.72 0.00
CA LYS A 31 8.50 -11.55 0.12
C LYS A 31 8.41 -12.84 -0.70
N ALA A 32 7.20 -13.37 -0.93
CA ALA A 32 6.97 -14.52 -1.80
C ALA A 32 7.54 -14.31 -3.21
N ILE A 33 7.60 -13.07 -3.71
CA ILE A 33 8.20 -12.74 -5.01
C ILE A 33 9.69 -13.10 -5.01
N GLY A 34 10.44 -12.56 -4.04
CA GLY A 34 11.88 -12.78 -3.93
C GLY A 34 12.23 -14.24 -3.62
N THR A 35 11.47 -14.91 -2.76
CA THR A 35 11.73 -16.32 -2.44
C THR A 35 11.40 -17.24 -3.61
N THR A 36 10.34 -16.96 -4.36
CA THR A 36 10.02 -17.71 -5.60
C THR A 36 11.07 -17.47 -6.67
N ALA A 37 11.61 -16.25 -6.78
CA ALA A 37 12.70 -15.96 -7.71
C ALA A 37 13.95 -16.79 -7.36
N LEU A 38 14.29 -16.91 -6.08
CA LEU A 38 15.40 -17.76 -5.61
C LEU A 38 15.16 -19.25 -5.90
N ASP A 39 13.94 -19.76 -5.68
CA ASP A 39 13.60 -21.13 -6.03
C ASP A 39 13.71 -21.39 -7.53
N LEU A 40 13.28 -20.44 -8.37
CA LEU A 40 13.46 -20.54 -9.82
C LEU A 40 14.92 -20.47 -10.25
N VAL A 41 15.77 -19.77 -9.49
CA VAL A 41 17.23 -19.80 -9.70
C VAL A 41 17.79 -21.17 -9.38
N ARG A 42 17.42 -21.76 -8.24
CA ARG A 42 17.84 -23.12 -7.84
C ARG A 42 17.36 -24.17 -8.84
N ALA A 43 16.16 -23.99 -9.39
CA ALA A 43 15.59 -24.85 -10.42
C ALA A 43 16.18 -24.63 -11.82
N GLY A 44 17.15 -23.72 -11.99
CA GLY A 44 17.78 -23.44 -13.29
C GLY A 44 16.89 -22.71 -14.30
N ARG A 45 15.76 -22.13 -13.85
CA ARG A 45 14.82 -21.36 -14.68
C ARG A 45 15.22 -19.89 -14.80
N LEU A 46 15.80 -19.34 -13.73
CA LEU A 46 16.36 -18.00 -13.69
C LEU A 46 17.86 -18.09 -13.41
N ARG A 47 18.63 -17.11 -13.90
CA ARG A 47 20.01 -16.90 -13.48
C ARG A 47 20.06 -15.71 -12.54
N SER A 48 20.64 -15.88 -11.36
CA SER A 48 20.92 -14.79 -10.44
C SER A 48 22.33 -14.24 -10.63
N GLU A 49 22.48 -12.96 -10.35
CA GLU A 49 23.77 -12.29 -10.26
C GLU A 49 23.69 -11.20 -9.20
N ARG A 50 24.71 -11.10 -8.35
CA ARG A 50 24.80 -10.05 -7.34
C ARG A 50 25.66 -8.91 -7.89
N LYS A 51 25.09 -7.71 -7.94
CA LYS A 51 25.82 -6.48 -8.29
C LYS A 51 26.81 -6.12 -7.17
N ALA A 52 27.74 -5.21 -7.46
CA ALA A 52 28.75 -4.74 -6.50
C ALA A 52 28.14 -4.06 -5.26
N ASP A 53 26.95 -3.49 -5.38
CA ASP A 53 26.15 -2.90 -4.30
C ASP A 53 25.43 -3.95 -3.42
N GLY A 54 25.59 -5.25 -3.72
CA GLY A 54 24.91 -6.35 -3.03
C GLY A 54 23.51 -6.66 -3.56
N THR A 55 22.99 -5.87 -4.51
CA THR A 55 21.65 -6.06 -5.08
C THR A 55 21.59 -7.37 -5.88
N LEU A 56 20.61 -8.23 -5.56
CA LEU A 56 20.35 -9.44 -6.30
C LEU A 56 19.54 -9.13 -7.57
N THR A 57 20.10 -9.48 -8.73
CA THR A 57 19.43 -9.36 -10.02
C THR A 57 19.13 -10.73 -10.60
N VAL A 58 18.04 -10.84 -11.34
CA VAL A 58 17.58 -12.08 -11.99
C VAL A 58 17.33 -11.86 -13.47
N ARG A 59 17.54 -12.91 -14.26
CA ARG A 59 17.20 -12.95 -15.68
C ARG A 59 16.71 -14.35 -16.10
N PRO A 60 15.66 -14.46 -16.93
CA PRO A 60 15.27 -15.71 -17.57
C PRO A 60 16.43 -16.39 -18.30
N LEU A 61 16.57 -17.70 -18.09
CA LEU A 61 17.53 -18.54 -18.81
C LEU A 61 16.85 -19.13 -20.07
N PRO A 62 17.38 -18.87 -21.28
CA PRO A 62 16.85 -19.50 -22.50
C PRO A 62 17.14 -21.01 -22.52
N GLY A 63 16.22 -21.82 -23.05
CA GLY A 63 16.40 -23.27 -23.22
C GLY A 63 16.04 -24.13 -21.99
N ALA A 64 15.23 -23.59 -21.07
CA ALA A 64 14.78 -24.31 -19.88
C ALA A 64 13.69 -25.38 -20.16
N ASP A 65 13.32 -25.63 -21.42
CA ASP A 65 12.10 -26.36 -21.81
C ASP A 65 12.08 -27.84 -21.39
N GLY A 66 13.21 -28.42 -20.98
CA GLY A 66 13.32 -29.80 -20.46
C GLY A 66 13.15 -29.97 -18.95
N LEU A 67 12.94 -28.89 -18.18
CA LEU A 67 12.80 -28.94 -16.72
C LEU A 67 11.33 -29.22 -16.30
N ARG A 68 11.11 -29.53 -15.01
CA ARG A 68 9.77 -29.79 -14.43
C ARG A 68 8.74 -28.75 -14.91
N PRO A 69 7.46 -29.12 -15.14
CA PRO A 69 6.40 -28.17 -15.47
C PRO A 69 6.37 -26.99 -14.49
N LEU A 70 6.28 -25.77 -15.01
CA LEU A 70 6.17 -24.56 -14.19
C LEU A 70 4.81 -24.56 -13.48
N ARG A 71 4.82 -24.19 -12.19
CA ARG A 71 3.57 -23.91 -11.48
C ARG A 71 2.99 -22.58 -11.97
N PRO A 72 1.67 -22.34 -11.86
CA PRO A 72 1.09 -21.13 -12.46
C PRO A 72 1.65 -19.82 -11.86
N PHE A 73 1.98 -19.79 -10.56
CA PHE A 73 2.62 -18.62 -9.94
C PHE A 73 4.09 -18.44 -10.36
N GLU A 74 4.79 -19.52 -10.70
CA GLU A 74 6.16 -19.48 -11.22
C GLU A 74 6.18 -18.87 -12.62
N GLU A 75 5.23 -19.26 -13.46
CA GLU A 75 5.03 -18.69 -14.80
C GLU A 75 4.71 -17.20 -14.73
N LEU A 76 3.77 -16.80 -13.87
CA LEU A 76 3.45 -15.38 -13.63
C LEU A 76 4.68 -14.57 -13.20
N LEU A 77 5.57 -15.15 -12.39
CA LEU A 77 6.80 -14.48 -11.99
C LEU A 77 7.77 -14.33 -13.17
N ILE A 78 7.98 -15.37 -13.98
CA ILE A 78 8.83 -15.30 -15.18
C ILE A 78 8.28 -14.26 -16.16
N GLN A 79 6.98 -14.29 -16.43
CA GLN A 79 6.30 -13.29 -17.27
C GLN A 79 6.53 -11.88 -16.73
N ARG A 80 6.49 -11.67 -15.41
CA ARG A 80 6.80 -10.37 -14.82
C ARG A 80 8.26 -9.97 -14.94
N VAL A 81 9.21 -10.90 -14.80
CA VAL A 81 10.63 -10.60 -15.04
C VAL A 81 10.82 -10.18 -16.51
N VAL A 82 10.22 -10.91 -17.46
CA VAL A 82 10.26 -10.57 -18.88
C VAL A 82 9.65 -9.19 -19.14
N HIS A 83 8.47 -8.92 -18.59
CA HIS A 83 7.78 -7.64 -18.73
C HIS A 83 8.58 -6.46 -18.16
N ARG A 84 9.30 -6.68 -17.04
CA ARG A 84 10.11 -5.64 -16.41
C ARG A 84 11.46 -5.44 -17.09
N ARG A 85 11.90 -6.30 -18.00
CA ARG A 85 13.15 -6.07 -18.75
C ARG A 85 13.02 -4.80 -19.59
N ALA A 86 13.90 -3.85 -19.35
CA ALA A 86 13.99 -2.64 -20.15
C ALA A 86 14.86 -2.86 -21.38
N PRO A 87 14.66 -2.12 -22.48
CA PRO A 87 15.55 -2.15 -23.64
C PRO A 87 17.01 -1.91 -23.22
N GLY A 88 17.90 -2.85 -23.53
CA GLY A 88 19.31 -2.80 -23.15
C GLY A 88 19.63 -3.25 -21.71
N VAL A 89 18.64 -3.69 -20.93
CA VAL A 89 18.81 -4.17 -19.54
C VAL A 89 18.17 -5.54 -19.35
N ASP A 90 18.96 -6.60 -19.56
CA ASP A 90 18.49 -8.01 -19.47
C ASP A 90 18.23 -8.46 -18.01
N ARG A 91 18.85 -7.80 -17.03
CA ARG A 91 18.85 -8.20 -15.62
C ARG A 91 17.93 -7.30 -14.82
N VAL A 92 17.02 -7.89 -14.04
CA VAL A 92 16.06 -7.15 -13.22
C VAL A 92 16.34 -7.40 -11.73
N PRO A 93 16.50 -6.36 -10.89
CA PRO A 93 16.61 -6.54 -9.44
C PRO A 93 15.38 -7.26 -8.89
N THR A 94 15.57 -8.19 -7.95
CA THR A 94 14.44 -8.91 -7.33
C THR A 94 13.47 -7.95 -6.63
N ASP A 95 14.00 -6.85 -6.08
CA ASP A 95 13.19 -5.82 -5.41
C ASP A 95 12.41 -4.95 -6.41
N ALA A 96 12.85 -4.86 -7.67
CA ALA A 96 12.17 -4.13 -8.74
C ALA A 96 10.96 -4.89 -9.33
N LEU A 97 10.77 -6.16 -8.93
CA LEU A 97 9.60 -6.98 -9.27
C LEU A 97 8.39 -6.67 -8.37
N GLY A 98 8.63 -5.99 -7.25
CA GLY A 98 7.61 -5.52 -6.32
C GLY A 98 6.77 -4.34 -6.87
N PRO A 99 6.13 -3.58 -5.97
CA PRO A 99 5.32 -2.42 -6.35
C PRO A 99 6.15 -1.38 -7.11
N GLY A 100 5.68 -0.91 -8.26
CA GLY A 100 6.36 0.14 -9.05
C GLY A 100 5.59 0.58 -10.29
N ASP A 101 4.97 -0.36 -10.99
CA ASP A 101 4.26 -0.14 -12.25
C ASP A 101 2.73 0.02 -12.08
N GLY A 102 2.30 0.42 -10.87
CA GLY A 102 0.93 0.86 -10.63
C GLY A 102 -0.13 -0.24 -10.65
N ASP A 103 -1.21 0.02 -11.38
CA ASP A 103 -2.36 -0.89 -11.52
C ASP A 103 -1.96 -2.23 -12.15
N ALA A 104 -0.99 -2.22 -13.08
CA ALA A 104 -0.47 -3.43 -13.69
C ALA A 104 0.16 -4.37 -12.66
N TYR A 105 0.92 -3.81 -11.71
CA TYR A 105 1.44 -4.58 -10.57
C TYR A 105 0.28 -5.18 -9.75
N TRP A 106 -0.79 -4.45 -9.48
CA TRP A 106 -1.90 -4.97 -8.67
C TRP A 106 -2.73 -6.05 -9.35
N VAL A 107 -2.95 -5.94 -10.66
CA VAL A 107 -3.61 -7.00 -11.44
C VAL A 107 -2.77 -8.26 -11.39
N TRP A 108 -1.47 -8.14 -11.70
CA TRP A 108 -0.54 -9.25 -11.63
C TRP A 108 -0.43 -9.84 -10.22
N TRP A 109 -0.28 -8.98 -9.20
CA TRP A 109 -0.10 -9.38 -7.80
C TRP A 109 -1.31 -10.16 -7.31
N ARG A 110 -2.54 -9.73 -7.64
CA ARG A 110 -3.75 -10.50 -7.34
C ARG A 110 -3.73 -11.88 -8.00
N GLY A 111 -3.32 -11.97 -9.27
CA GLY A 111 -3.16 -13.25 -9.96
C GLY A 111 -2.12 -14.15 -9.31
N PHE A 112 -0.97 -13.59 -8.94
CA PHE A 112 0.11 -14.30 -8.24
C PHE A 112 -0.35 -14.79 -6.86
N GLN A 113 -0.95 -13.91 -6.04
CA GLN A 113 -1.49 -14.27 -4.73
C GLN A 113 -2.56 -15.36 -4.83
N GLN A 114 -3.45 -15.24 -5.81
CA GLN A 114 -4.49 -16.23 -6.05
C GLN A 114 -3.87 -17.59 -6.41
N SER A 115 -2.92 -17.62 -7.35
CA SER A 115 -2.25 -18.87 -7.75
C SER A 115 -1.47 -19.53 -6.62
N VAL A 116 -0.74 -18.76 -5.80
CA VAL A 116 -0.04 -19.32 -4.62
C VAL A 116 -1.04 -19.83 -3.58
N SER A 117 -2.16 -19.13 -3.40
CA SER A 117 -3.21 -19.55 -2.47
C SER A 117 -3.92 -20.82 -2.97
N ASP A 118 -4.17 -20.93 -4.27
CA ASP A 118 -4.78 -22.11 -4.89
C ASP A 118 -3.90 -23.34 -4.73
N GLU A 119 -2.58 -23.20 -4.89
CA GLU A 119 -1.62 -24.26 -4.60
C GLU A 119 -1.61 -24.64 -3.11
N ALA A 120 -1.60 -23.65 -2.21
CA ALA A 120 -1.65 -23.94 -0.78
C ALA A 120 -2.99 -24.60 -0.36
N MET A 121 -4.09 -24.29 -1.05
CA MET A 121 -5.39 -24.94 -0.87
C MET A 121 -5.42 -26.35 -1.43
N SER A 122 -4.84 -26.59 -2.61
CA SER A 122 -4.76 -27.93 -3.23
C SER A 122 -3.95 -28.91 -2.37
N LEU A 123 -2.92 -28.40 -1.69
CA LEU A 123 -2.14 -29.13 -0.69
C LEU A 123 -2.84 -29.29 0.66
N GLY A 124 -4.05 -28.73 0.82
CA GLY A 124 -4.83 -28.81 2.06
C GLY A 124 -4.21 -28.04 3.24
N LEU A 125 -3.30 -27.09 2.97
CA LEU A 125 -2.56 -26.33 3.99
C LEU A 125 -3.35 -25.13 4.49
N ILE A 126 -4.17 -24.53 3.62
CA ILE A 126 -5.03 -23.39 3.96
C ILE A 126 -6.49 -23.67 3.62
N ARG A 127 -7.40 -22.98 4.30
CA ARG A 127 -8.84 -22.96 4.02
C ARG A 127 -9.26 -21.58 3.55
N PRO A 128 -10.24 -21.48 2.65
CA PRO A 128 -10.75 -20.20 2.17
C PRO A 128 -11.28 -19.36 3.33
N ALA A 129 -11.16 -18.04 3.18
CA ALA A 129 -11.71 -17.10 4.13
C ALA A 129 -13.23 -17.29 4.28
N ARG A 130 -13.74 -17.08 5.50
CA ARG A 130 -15.19 -17.17 5.75
C ARG A 130 -15.89 -16.08 4.93
N LYS A 131 -16.93 -16.46 4.16
CA LYS A 131 -17.66 -15.53 3.28
C LYS A 131 -18.05 -14.26 4.04
N ARG A 132 -17.65 -13.10 3.50
CA ARG A 132 -17.90 -11.75 4.07
C ARG A 132 -19.37 -11.52 4.36
N SER A 133 -20.27 -12.03 3.51
CA SER A 133 -21.72 -11.98 3.70
C SER A 133 -22.20 -12.60 5.00
N ARG A 134 -21.61 -13.73 5.43
CA ARG A 134 -21.99 -14.40 6.69
C ARG A 134 -21.55 -13.59 7.91
N VAL A 135 -20.41 -12.93 7.84
CA VAL A 135 -19.93 -12.04 8.91
C VAL A 135 -20.78 -10.77 8.98
N LEU A 136 -21.11 -10.18 7.83
CA LEU A 136 -22.02 -9.05 7.74
C LEU A 136 -23.41 -9.39 8.29
N LEU A 137 -23.96 -10.56 7.95
CA LEU A 137 -25.26 -11.01 8.42
C LEU A 137 -25.29 -11.20 9.95
N ILE A 138 -24.25 -11.80 10.53
CA ILE A 138 -24.14 -11.92 12.00
C ILE A 138 -24.07 -10.53 12.66
N ARG A 139 -23.38 -9.57 12.02
CA ARG A 139 -23.28 -8.19 12.54
C ARG A 139 -24.57 -7.42 12.41
N SER A 140 -25.25 -7.51 11.26
CA SER A 140 -26.54 -6.87 11.08
C SER A 140 -27.58 -7.44 12.05
N ALA A 141 -27.55 -8.75 12.30
CA ALA A 141 -28.38 -9.38 13.32
C ALA A 141 -28.06 -8.88 14.74
N ALA A 142 -26.78 -8.73 15.09
CA ALA A 142 -26.37 -8.19 16.38
C ALA A 142 -26.78 -6.72 16.57
N VAL A 143 -26.64 -5.90 15.53
CA VAL A 143 -27.08 -4.49 15.54
C VAL A 143 -28.60 -4.41 15.65
N ALA A 144 -29.34 -5.21 14.89
CA ALA A 144 -30.80 -5.26 14.97
C ALA A 144 -31.29 -5.69 16.36
N ALA A 145 -30.65 -6.71 16.95
CA ALA A 145 -30.95 -7.15 18.32
C ALA A 145 -30.67 -6.05 19.35
N TRP A 146 -29.58 -5.30 19.18
CA TRP A 146 -29.24 -4.18 20.04
C TRP A 146 -30.24 -3.02 19.92
N PHE A 147 -30.67 -2.66 18.70
CA PHE A 147 -31.75 -1.68 18.49
C PHE A 147 -33.08 -2.14 19.09
N GLY A 148 -33.42 -3.43 18.97
CA GLY A 148 -34.61 -4.00 19.62
C GLY A 148 -34.57 -3.84 21.14
N LEU A 149 -33.40 -4.04 21.76
CA LEU A 149 -33.19 -3.88 23.20
C LEU A 149 -33.33 -2.41 23.65
N LEU A 150 -32.81 -1.48 22.85
CA LEU A 150 -32.97 -0.03 23.09
C LEU A 150 -34.43 0.40 23.03
N SER A 151 -35.15 -0.03 22.00
CA SER A 151 -36.57 0.30 21.81
C SER A 151 -37.45 -0.27 22.92
N ALA A 152 -37.16 -1.48 23.38
CA ALA A 152 -37.85 -2.10 24.52
C ALA A 152 -37.58 -1.35 25.84
N GLY A 153 -36.35 -0.87 26.07
CA GLY A 153 -36.01 -0.07 27.26
C GLY A 153 -36.71 1.30 27.30
N LEU A 154 -36.99 1.87 26.14
CA LEU A 154 -37.68 3.15 25.96
C LEU A 154 -39.14 3.11 26.45
N LEU A 155 -39.77 1.93 26.35
CA LEU A 155 -41.15 1.68 26.79
C LEU A 155 -41.27 1.40 28.29
N TRP A 156 -40.17 1.07 28.98
CA TRP A 156 -40.21 0.55 30.35
C TRP A 156 -39.93 1.62 31.43
N ASN A 157 -38.83 2.37 31.30
CA ASN A 157 -38.44 3.40 32.29
C ASN A 157 -37.33 4.33 31.76
N ARG A 158 -37.47 5.65 31.97
CA ARG A 158 -36.45 6.67 31.58
C ARG A 158 -35.06 6.42 32.20
N HIS A 159 -34.98 5.91 33.42
CA HIS A 159 -33.68 5.64 34.07
C HIS A 159 -32.97 4.42 33.48
N VAL A 160 -33.72 3.38 33.11
CA VAL A 160 -33.18 2.19 32.44
C VAL A 160 -32.68 2.56 31.04
N PHE A 161 -33.42 3.41 30.33
CA PHE A 161 -33.03 3.94 29.03
C PHE A 161 -31.71 4.72 29.08
N ALA A 162 -31.52 5.60 30.07
CA ALA A 162 -30.28 6.37 30.25
C ALA A 162 -29.04 5.49 30.51
N VAL A 163 -29.19 4.43 31.32
CA VAL A 163 -28.10 3.47 31.59
C VAL A 163 -27.73 2.68 30.34
N ILE A 164 -28.73 2.21 29.57
CA ILE A 164 -28.50 1.46 28.34
C ILE A 164 -27.82 2.34 27.26
N ILE A 165 -28.23 3.60 27.11
CA ILE A 165 -27.56 4.56 26.22
C ILE A 165 -26.11 4.77 26.63
N THR A 166 -25.85 5.00 27.92
CA THR A 166 -24.50 5.31 28.41
C THR A 166 -23.55 4.11 28.23
N MET A 167 -24.01 2.89 28.54
CA MET A 167 -23.25 1.66 28.28
C MET A 167 -22.95 1.47 26.78
N SER A 168 -23.91 1.82 25.93
CA SER A 168 -23.75 1.66 24.49
C SER A 168 -22.81 2.69 23.86
N PHE A 169 -22.86 3.94 24.32
CA PHE A 169 -21.94 4.98 23.88
C PHE A 169 -20.48 4.61 24.23
N ASN A 170 -20.27 4.07 25.43
CA ASN A 170 -18.97 3.52 25.84
C ASN A 170 -18.56 2.30 25.00
N ALA A 171 -19.46 1.37 24.72
CA ALA A 171 -19.17 0.21 23.86
C ALA A 171 -18.83 0.61 22.40
N VAL A 172 -19.44 1.67 21.88
CA VAL A 172 -19.15 2.26 20.56
C VAL A 172 -17.81 2.98 20.56
N LEU A 173 -17.47 3.72 21.62
CA LEU A 173 -16.16 4.40 21.76
C LEU A 173 -15.00 3.41 21.96
N ILE A 174 -15.23 2.31 22.68
CA ILE A 174 -14.21 1.28 22.95
C ILE A 174 -14.12 0.28 21.78
N SER A 175 -15.19 0.10 20.99
CA SER A 175 -15.22 -0.81 19.83
C SER A 175 -14.08 -0.62 18.83
N PRO A 176 -13.72 0.61 18.41
CA PRO A 176 -12.55 0.84 17.55
C PRO A 176 -11.26 0.31 18.18
N ALA A 177 -11.03 0.59 19.47
CA ALA A 177 -9.84 0.16 20.20
C ALA A 177 -9.76 -1.37 20.38
N LEU A 178 -10.90 -2.03 20.63
CA LEU A 178 -11.00 -3.49 20.68
C LEU A 178 -10.94 -4.14 19.29
N SER A 179 -11.48 -3.48 18.26
CA SER A 179 -11.47 -3.99 16.88
C SER A 179 -10.06 -4.04 16.29
N HIS A 180 -9.17 -3.17 16.75
CA HIS A 180 -7.75 -3.19 16.40
C HIS A 180 -7.02 -4.40 17.03
N ARG A 181 -7.50 -4.93 18.16
CA ARG A 181 -7.00 -6.15 18.81
C ARG A 181 -7.65 -7.43 18.27
N PHE A 182 -8.88 -7.35 17.78
CA PHE A 182 -9.61 -8.45 17.15
C PHE A 182 -9.98 -8.10 15.71
N PRO A 183 -8.99 -7.96 14.81
CA PRO A 183 -9.28 -7.71 13.41
C PRO A 183 -10.16 -8.86 12.90
N ILE A 184 -11.23 -8.50 12.20
CA ILE A 184 -12.09 -9.46 11.52
C ILE A 184 -11.22 -10.08 10.43
N ARG A 185 -10.54 -11.17 10.74
CA ARG A 185 -9.68 -11.85 9.78
C ARG A 185 -10.60 -12.49 8.74
N THR A 186 -10.84 -11.77 7.64
CA THR A 186 -11.21 -12.33 6.33
C THR A 186 -10.01 -13.00 5.67
N ARG A 187 -9.01 -13.41 6.46
CA ARG A 187 -7.80 -14.06 6.00
C ARG A 187 -8.06 -15.54 5.78
N PRO A 188 -7.41 -16.17 4.80
CA PRO A 188 -7.31 -17.62 4.74
C PRO A 188 -6.80 -18.15 6.08
N ARG A 189 -7.27 -19.34 6.49
CA ARG A 189 -6.88 -19.94 7.77
C ARG A 189 -6.04 -21.18 7.53
N LEU A 190 -4.93 -21.31 8.26
CA LEU A 190 -4.15 -22.54 8.25
C LEU A 190 -4.98 -23.73 8.75
N THR A 191 -4.91 -24.86 8.04
CA THR A 191 -5.46 -26.14 8.51
C THR A 191 -4.59 -26.72 9.63
N THR A 192 -4.97 -27.87 10.18
CA THR A 192 -4.10 -28.57 11.15
C THR A 192 -2.77 -28.95 10.51
N ALA A 193 -2.79 -29.47 9.28
CA ALA A 193 -1.58 -29.76 8.50
C ALA A 193 -0.76 -28.50 8.23
N GLY A 194 -1.41 -27.40 7.79
CA GLY A 194 -0.75 -26.12 7.58
C GLY A 194 -0.10 -25.56 8.85
N ARG A 195 -0.75 -25.70 10.02
CA ARG A 195 -0.16 -25.29 11.30
C ARG A 195 1.05 -26.13 11.69
N GLN A 196 1.02 -27.45 11.44
CA GLN A 196 2.15 -28.34 11.68
C GLN A 196 3.33 -27.99 10.77
N ALA A 197 3.08 -27.84 9.47
CA ALA A 197 4.10 -27.42 8.50
C ALA A 197 4.68 -26.04 8.84
N ALA A 198 3.84 -25.07 9.22
CA ALA A 198 4.28 -23.75 9.64
C ALA A 198 5.15 -23.80 10.92
N ARG A 199 4.85 -24.68 11.88
CA ARG A 199 5.69 -24.90 13.06
C ARG A 199 7.03 -25.51 12.68
N TRP A 200 7.02 -26.57 11.89
CA TRP A 200 8.23 -27.22 11.39
C TRP A 200 9.19 -26.21 10.73
N TRP A 201 8.66 -25.35 9.85
CA TRP A 201 9.46 -24.30 9.23
C TRP A 201 9.93 -23.26 10.25
N ARG A 202 9.09 -22.82 11.21
CA ARG A 202 9.54 -21.89 12.24
C ARG A 202 10.68 -22.46 13.10
N ASP A 203 10.75 -23.76 13.29
CA ASP A 203 11.79 -24.38 14.11
C ASP A 203 13.06 -24.73 13.30
N ASN A 204 13.03 -24.55 11.97
CA ASN A 204 14.14 -24.85 11.06
C ASN A 204 14.94 -23.58 10.70
N ASP A 205 16.28 -23.65 10.75
CA ASP A 205 17.17 -22.54 10.40
C ASP A 205 16.99 -22.04 8.96
N ALA A 206 16.58 -22.93 8.04
CA ALA A 206 16.28 -22.58 6.65
C ALA A 206 15.11 -21.58 6.51
N ALA A 207 14.25 -21.44 7.52
CA ALA A 207 13.19 -20.44 7.49
C ALA A 207 13.70 -19.00 7.55
N ALA A 208 14.94 -18.75 7.97
CA ALA A 208 15.51 -17.40 7.97
C ALA A 208 15.46 -16.75 6.58
N GLU A 209 15.65 -17.53 5.51
CA GLU A 209 15.55 -17.04 4.13
C GLU A 209 14.12 -16.65 3.72
N HIS A 210 13.12 -17.30 4.35
CA HIS A 210 11.71 -17.15 4.07
C HIS A 210 10.99 -16.16 5.02
N ARG A 211 11.61 -15.81 6.15
CA ARG A 211 11.09 -14.84 7.12
C ARG A 211 11.22 -13.41 6.58
N LEU A 212 10.24 -12.58 6.94
CA LEU A 212 10.24 -11.15 6.65
C LEU A 212 11.40 -10.47 7.42
N PRO A 213 12.32 -9.74 6.75
CA PRO A 213 13.07 -8.69 7.45
C PRO A 213 12.06 -7.67 7.98
N ARG A 214 12.29 -7.12 9.18
CA ARG A 214 11.42 -6.09 9.79
C ARG A 214 11.33 -4.78 8.99
N SER A 215 12.12 -4.62 7.92
CA SER A 215 12.19 -3.42 7.11
C SER A 215 12.36 -3.76 5.63
N GLN A 216 11.29 -4.26 4.99
CA GLN A 216 11.23 -4.21 3.52
C GLN A 216 10.51 -2.92 3.11
N VAL A 217 11.23 -2.09 2.37
CA VAL A 217 10.77 -0.85 1.76
C VAL A 217 9.49 -1.15 0.96
N GLY A 218 8.37 -0.53 1.34
CA GLY A 218 7.10 -0.64 0.60
C GLY A 218 6.32 -1.96 0.78
N ALA A 219 6.68 -2.83 1.73
CA ALA A 219 6.03 -4.12 1.93
C ALA A 219 4.74 -4.07 2.78
N GLU A 220 4.36 -2.90 3.32
CA GLU A 220 3.10 -2.74 4.07
C GLU A 220 1.91 -2.62 3.11
N GLY A 221 1.44 -3.78 2.63
CA GLY A 221 0.07 -3.97 2.17
C GLY A 221 -0.42 -3.04 1.03
N PRO A 222 -1.76 -2.89 0.88
CA PRO A 222 -2.41 -2.17 -0.22
C PRO A 222 -2.05 -0.68 -0.30
N GLU A 223 -1.36 -0.13 0.69
CA GLU A 223 -0.99 1.28 0.76
C GLU A 223 0.23 1.62 -0.12
N SER A 224 1.01 0.62 -0.51
CA SER A 224 2.25 0.74 -1.31
C SER A 224 2.04 1.13 -2.79
N ALA A 225 0.83 1.00 -3.33
CA ALA A 225 0.47 1.54 -4.64
C ALA A 225 -0.86 2.32 -4.66
N LEU A 226 -1.23 2.85 -3.49
CA LEU A 226 -1.98 4.10 -3.40
C LEU A 226 -1.08 5.27 -3.86
N PRO A 227 -1.62 6.49 -4.10
CA PRO A 227 -0.82 7.69 -4.31
C PRO A 227 0.39 7.70 -3.38
N VAL A 228 1.55 8.10 -3.91
CA VAL A 228 2.79 8.26 -3.15
C VAL A 228 2.55 9.36 -2.12
N ARG A 229 1.85 9.05 -1.03
CA ARG A 229 1.48 9.98 0.04
C ARG A 229 2.69 10.32 0.91
N GLU A 230 3.70 9.46 0.85
CA GLU A 230 4.96 9.56 1.58
C GLU A 230 6.13 9.37 0.62
N ALA A 231 7.30 9.90 0.98
CA ALA A 231 8.50 9.73 0.17
C ALA A 231 8.84 8.23 0.04
N ARG A 232 9.05 7.74 -1.18
CA ARG A 232 9.31 6.31 -1.45
C ARG A 232 10.50 6.12 -2.36
N ARG A 233 11.25 5.05 -2.12
CA ARG A 233 12.28 4.56 -3.03
C ARG A 233 11.63 3.71 -4.11
N ILE A 234 11.75 4.13 -5.37
CA ILE A 234 11.20 3.42 -6.53
C ILE A 234 12.36 3.00 -7.43
N TRP A 235 12.27 1.79 -7.98
CA TRP A 235 13.23 1.31 -8.97
C TRP A 235 12.96 1.93 -10.34
N SER A 236 13.99 2.55 -10.91
CA SER A 236 14.00 3.03 -12.29
C SER A 236 14.98 2.21 -13.12
N SER A 237 14.60 1.94 -14.36
CA SER A 237 15.45 1.37 -15.41
C SER A 237 15.96 2.43 -16.39
N TYR A 238 15.65 3.71 -16.15
CA TYR A 238 16.08 4.82 -16.99
C TYR A 238 17.60 4.92 -17.05
N GLY A 239 18.14 5.41 -18.19
CA GLY A 239 19.58 5.43 -18.41
C GLY A 239 20.21 4.05 -18.63
N ARG A 240 19.42 3.03 -19.03
CA ARG A 240 19.89 1.65 -19.29
C ARG A 240 20.53 0.97 -18.08
N SER A 241 20.17 1.38 -16.87
CA SER A 241 20.62 0.71 -15.67
C SER A 241 19.57 0.78 -14.58
N TRP A 242 19.39 -0.33 -13.86
CA TRP A 242 18.53 -0.33 -12.68
C TRP A 242 19.19 0.39 -11.52
N HIS A 243 18.49 1.39 -11.01
CA HIS A 243 18.89 2.16 -9.83
C HIS A 243 17.65 2.57 -9.04
N VAL A 244 17.88 2.95 -7.78
CA VAL A 244 16.80 3.38 -6.87
C VAL A 244 16.74 4.90 -6.87
N VAL A 245 15.55 5.43 -7.07
CA VAL A 245 15.29 6.87 -7.06
C VAL A 245 14.37 7.20 -5.88
N ASP A 246 14.74 8.23 -5.11
CA ASP A 246 13.89 8.77 -4.07
C ASP A 246 12.77 9.63 -4.72
N THR A 247 11.53 9.24 -4.47
CA THR A 247 10.34 9.93 -4.98
C THR A 247 9.75 10.82 -3.91
N ALA A 248 9.52 12.08 -4.24
CA ALA A 248 8.85 13.01 -3.34
C ALA A 248 7.34 12.75 -3.30
N PRO A 249 6.66 12.91 -2.14
CA PRO A 249 5.24 12.62 -2.04
C PRO A 249 4.38 13.52 -2.94
N LEU A 250 3.34 12.92 -3.51
CA LEU A 250 2.27 13.57 -4.27
C LEU A 250 1.51 14.56 -3.38
N GLU A 251 1.19 14.17 -2.15
CA GLU A 251 0.60 15.10 -1.19
C GLU A 251 1.62 16.17 -0.85
N GLN A 252 1.22 17.44 -1.02
CA GLN A 252 1.99 18.54 -0.44
C GLN A 252 2.13 18.27 1.06
N PRO A 253 3.27 18.61 1.69
CA PRO A 253 3.37 18.54 3.14
C PRO A 253 2.17 19.29 3.72
N ARG A 254 1.27 18.57 4.41
CA ARG A 254 0.01 19.11 4.95
C ARG A 254 0.23 20.29 5.91
N TRP A 255 1.47 20.47 6.35
CA TRP A 255 1.96 21.53 7.22
C TRP A 255 1.85 22.90 6.56
N GLY A 256 1.04 23.76 7.16
CA GLY A 256 0.78 25.12 6.68
C GLY A 256 -0.62 25.33 6.11
N HIS A 257 -1.50 24.32 6.17
CA HIS A 257 -2.90 24.50 5.84
C HIS A 257 -3.63 25.27 6.95
N LEU A 258 -4.51 26.22 6.58
CA LEU A 258 -5.21 27.10 7.52
C LEU A 258 -5.94 26.35 8.64
N TRP A 259 -6.52 25.17 8.36
CA TRP A 259 -7.26 24.38 9.35
C TRP A 259 -6.36 23.84 10.48
N GLN A 260 -5.08 23.59 10.23
CA GLN A 260 -4.15 23.15 11.27
C GLN A 260 -3.83 24.28 12.25
N LEU A 261 -3.75 25.52 11.73
CA LEU A 261 -3.65 26.72 12.57
C LEU A 261 -4.94 26.92 13.37
N VAL A 262 -6.11 26.67 12.78
CA VAL A 262 -7.40 26.70 13.50
C VAL A 262 -7.44 25.65 14.61
N LEU A 263 -7.02 24.40 14.35
CA LEU A 263 -7.00 23.36 15.39
C LEU A 263 -5.98 23.65 16.51
N LEU A 264 -4.79 24.17 16.16
CA LEU A 264 -3.80 24.60 17.16
C LEU A 264 -4.34 25.76 17.99
N ALA A 265 -5.01 26.73 17.36
CA ALA A 265 -5.65 27.84 18.06
C ALA A 265 -6.78 27.37 18.98
N VAL A 266 -7.66 26.49 18.51
CA VAL A 266 -8.75 25.90 19.31
C VAL A 266 -8.20 25.07 20.47
N GLY A 267 -7.18 24.24 20.21
CA GLY A 267 -6.52 23.44 21.24
C GLY A 267 -5.84 24.31 22.31
N ALA A 268 -5.20 25.41 21.90
CA ALA A 268 -4.62 26.37 22.82
C ALA A 268 -5.69 27.15 23.61
N CYS A 269 -6.79 27.57 22.97
CA CYS A 269 -7.94 28.17 23.67
C CYS A 269 -8.55 27.20 24.68
N ALA A 270 -8.69 25.92 24.33
CA ALA A 270 -9.19 24.90 25.25
C ALA A 270 -8.23 24.65 26.41
N ALA A 271 -6.92 24.55 26.16
CA ALA A 271 -5.91 24.35 27.19
C ALA A 271 -5.86 25.52 28.17
N THR A 272 -6.01 26.75 27.67
CA THR A 272 -5.96 27.98 28.47
C THR A 272 -7.23 28.19 29.27
N LEU A 273 -8.40 27.89 28.69
CA LEU A 273 -9.67 27.81 29.42
C LEU A 273 -9.61 26.76 30.55
N THR A 274 -9.03 25.59 30.26
CA THR A 274 -8.88 24.52 31.26
C THR A 274 -7.93 24.94 32.38
N LEU A 275 -6.81 25.59 32.06
CA LEU A 275 -5.87 26.09 33.06
C LEU A 275 -6.49 27.18 33.94
N ALA A 276 -7.28 28.09 33.33
CA ALA A 276 -7.99 29.16 34.04
C ALA A 276 -9.09 28.61 34.98
N LEU A 277 -9.72 27.49 34.61
CA LEU A 277 -10.77 26.85 35.41
C LEU A 277 -10.21 25.92 36.52
N THR A 278 -8.99 25.42 36.38
CA THR A 278 -8.41 24.40 37.29
C THR A 278 -7.33 24.93 38.23
N VAL A 279 -6.67 26.04 37.88
CA VAL A 279 -5.58 26.63 38.68
C VAL A 279 -5.95 28.08 39.02
N HIS A 280 -5.85 28.46 40.30
CA HIS A 280 -6.04 29.84 40.76
C HIS A 280 -4.87 30.76 40.32
N LEU A 281 -4.61 30.84 39.02
CA LEU A 281 -3.67 31.79 38.43
C LEU A 281 -4.35 33.17 38.30
N PRO A 282 -3.64 34.28 38.58
CA PRO A 282 -4.16 35.62 38.33
C PRO A 282 -4.45 35.77 36.82
N HIS A 283 -5.70 36.12 36.51
CA HIS A 283 -6.28 36.01 35.16
C HIS A 283 -5.49 36.75 34.06
N GLY A 284 -4.74 37.80 34.41
CA GLY A 284 -3.94 38.58 33.45
C GLY A 284 -2.75 37.81 32.87
N ALA A 285 -2.01 37.05 33.69
CA ALA A 285 -0.79 36.38 33.23
C ALA A 285 -1.07 35.19 32.29
N ALA A 286 -2.20 34.51 32.49
CA ALA A 286 -2.62 33.40 31.64
C ALA A 286 -3.11 33.88 30.26
N LEU A 287 -3.77 35.03 30.20
CA LEU A 287 -4.27 35.61 28.94
C LEU A 287 -3.13 36.12 28.04
N ASP A 288 -2.05 36.66 28.62
CA ASP A 288 -0.92 37.20 27.85
C ASP A 288 0.06 36.12 27.36
N ALA A 289 0.26 35.04 28.12
CA ALA A 289 1.18 33.96 27.74
C ALA A 289 0.65 33.10 26.58
N SER A 290 -0.67 33.08 26.38
CA SER A 290 -1.35 32.17 25.46
C SER A 290 -1.11 32.50 23.98
N PRO A 291 -1.29 33.75 23.51
CA PRO A 291 -0.98 34.11 22.13
C PRO A 291 0.51 33.97 21.81
N ALA A 292 1.40 34.27 22.77
CA ALA A 292 2.84 34.12 22.60
C ALA A 292 3.24 32.65 22.42
N LEU A 293 2.67 31.74 23.21
CA LEU A 293 2.91 30.31 23.09
C LEU A 293 2.36 29.75 21.76
N VAL A 294 1.15 30.15 21.36
CA VAL A 294 0.58 29.76 20.06
C VAL A 294 1.42 30.28 18.91
N GLY A 295 1.84 31.55 18.96
CA GLY A 295 2.73 32.15 17.97
C GLY A 295 4.07 31.44 17.89
N ALA A 296 4.67 31.09 19.03
CA ALA A 296 5.94 30.37 19.09
C ALA A 296 5.81 28.94 18.53
N ILE A 297 4.76 28.19 18.89
CA ILE A 297 4.49 26.84 18.37
C ILE A 297 4.21 26.90 16.86
N ALA A 298 3.38 27.85 16.42
CA ALA A 298 3.09 28.04 15.00
C ALA A 298 4.38 28.39 14.24
N ALA A 299 5.21 29.30 14.73
CA ALA A 299 6.48 29.66 14.10
C ALA A 299 7.46 28.46 14.06
N ALA A 300 7.64 27.75 15.18
CA ALA A 300 8.53 26.61 15.29
C ALA A 300 8.14 25.45 14.37
N LEU A 301 6.84 25.25 14.14
CA LEU A 301 6.33 24.19 13.25
C LEU A 301 6.24 24.65 11.77
N TRP A 302 5.87 25.90 11.52
CA TRP A 302 5.63 26.42 10.18
C TRP A 302 6.91 26.84 9.45
N LEU A 303 7.89 27.44 10.13
CA LEU A 303 9.15 27.89 9.50
C LEU A 303 9.93 26.73 8.86
N PRO A 304 10.16 25.59 9.54
CA PRO A 304 10.85 24.46 8.92
C PRO A 304 10.07 23.88 7.74
N ALA A 305 8.75 23.78 7.86
CA ALA A 305 7.89 23.29 6.78
C ALA A 305 7.94 24.22 5.56
N ARG A 306 7.80 25.53 5.77
CA ARG A 306 7.90 26.54 4.70
C ARG A 306 9.26 26.54 4.03
N ARG A 307 10.35 26.42 4.80
CA ARG A 307 11.71 26.29 4.24
C ARG A 307 11.85 25.06 3.34
N ARG A 308 11.30 23.91 3.74
CA ARG A 308 11.28 22.69 2.91
C ARG A 308 10.50 22.87 1.62
N VAL A 309 9.35 23.56 1.67
CA VAL A 309 8.53 23.85 0.47
C VAL A 309 9.26 24.82 -0.47
N LEU A 310 9.90 25.87 0.07
CA LEU A 310 10.62 26.86 -0.72
C LEU A 310 11.91 26.30 -1.35
N ALA A 311 12.54 25.29 -0.74
CA ALA A 311 13.68 24.59 -1.31
C ALA A 311 13.33 23.79 -2.58
N VAL A 312 12.05 23.53 -2.83
CA VAL A 312 11.59 22.90 -4.07
C VAL A 312 11.41 23.96 -5.16
N PRO A 313 11.92 23.73 -6.39
CA PRO A 313 11.74 24.66 -7.51
C PRO A 313 10.26 24.95 -7.80
N ASP A 314 9.92 26.23 -8.04
CA ASP A 314 8.54 26.59 -8.41
C ASP A 314 8.22 26.17 -9.84
N GLU A 315 9.20 26.22 -10.75
CA GLU A 315 9.07 25.73 -12.13
C GLU A 315 10.31 24.92 -12.49
N SER A 316 10.09 23.86 -13.26
CA SER A 316 11.16 23.02 -13.80
C SER A 316 10.72 22.45 -15.15
N THR A 317 11.65 22.46 -16.09
CA THR A 317 11.51 21.80 -17.38
C THR A 317 12.64 20.79 -17.51
N PHE A 318 12.29 19.52 -17.68
CA PHE A 318 13.28 18.46 -17.82
C PHE A 318 12.74 17.35 -18.73
N ARG A 319 13.69 16.64 -19.33
CA ARG A 319 13.43 15.37 -20.02
C ARG A 319 13.69 14.24 -19.03
N GLY A 320 12.67 13.42 -18.78
CA GLY A 320 12.69 12.41 -17.73
C GLY A 320 11.97 11.13 -18.15
N ALA A 321 11.86 10.17 -17.23
CA ALA A 321 11.14 8.92 -17.48
C ALA A 321 9.98 8.72 -16.50
N VAL A 322 8.89 8.15 -17.00
CA VAL A 322 7.75 7.72 -16.18
C VAL A 322 8.16 6.46 -15.43
N ILE A 323 8.43 6.57 -14.12
CA ILE A 323 8.88 5.43 -13.31
C ILE A 323 7.72 4.73 -12.57
N ALA A 324 6.60 5.43 -12.39
CA ALA A 324 5.38 4.88 -11.82
C ALA A 324 4.16 5.62 -12.36
N ARG A 325 3.02 4.93 -12.43
CA ARG A 325 1.72 5.50 -12.77
C ARG A 325 0.66 4.89 -11.86
N TRP A 326 -0.35 5.67 -11.46
CA TRP A 326 -1.50 5.13 -10.76
C TRP A 326 -2.71 6.04 -10.96
N ASP A 327 -3.88 5.43 -10.77
CA ASP A 327 -5.16 6.06 -11.00
C ASP A 327 -5.95 5.96 -9.68
N TYR A 328 -6.61 7.03 -9.23
CA TYR A 328 -7.50 6.95 -8.07
C TYR A 328 -8.79 7.74 -8.29
N SER A 329 -9.90 7.24 -7.76
CA SER A 329 -11.20 7.93 -7.86
C SER A 329 -11.57 8.60 -6.54
N THR A 330 -12.09 9.82 -6.61
CA THR A 330 -12.82 10.48 -5.53
C THR A 330 -14.28 10.68 -5.93
N SER A 331 -15.21 10.37 -5.04
CA SER A 331 -16.64 10.66 -5.22
C SER A 331 -17.02 11.92 -4.46
N TYR A 332 -17.78 12.78 -5.12
CA TYR A 332 -18.42 13.96 -4.54
C TYR A 332 -19.93 13.75 -4.61
N ASP A 333 -20.63 14.10 -3.54
CA ASP A 333 -22.08 13.87 -3.45
C ASP A 333 -22.90 15.03 -4.04
N ASP A 334 -22.31 16.23 -4.19
CA ASP A 334 -23.00 17.42 -4.68
C ASP A 334 -22.15 18.28 -5.65
N PRO A 335 -22.42 18.24 -6.97
CA PRO A 335 -23.27 17.25 -7.64
C PRO A 335 -22.64 15.85 -7.59
N PRO A 336 -23.43 14.76 -7.68
CA PRO A 336 -22.94 13.38 -7.61
C PRO A 336 -21.97 13.08 -8.75
N THR A 337 -20.68 13.26 -8.48
CA THR A 337 -19.60 13.26 -9.47
C THR A 337 -18.50 12.32 -9.03
N ARG A 338 -18.09 11.41 -9.91
CA ARG A 338 -16.89 10.61 -9.74
C ARG A 338 -15.76 11.26 -10.53
N VAL A 339 -14.70 11.64 -9.83
CA VAL A 339 -13.49 12.20 -10.43
C VAL A 339 -12.40 11.14 -10.38
N THR A 340 -11.87 10.76 -11.55
CA THR A 340 -10.70 9.89 -11.65
C THR A 340 -9.47 10.77 -11.85
N HIS A 341 -8.52 10.68 -10.94
CA HIS A 341 -7.24 11.38 -10.98
C HIS A 341 -6.19 10.47 -11.58
N TYR A 342 -5.53 10.93 -12.65
CA TYR A 342 -4.44 10.23 -13.32
C TYR A 342 -3.13 10.82 -12.84
N CYS A 343 -2.29 9.98 -12.24
CA CYS A 343 -1.05 10.41 -11.60
C CYS A 343 0.14 9.62 -12.11
N CYS A 344 1.32 10.24 -12.06
CA CYS A 344 2.58 9.57 -12.38
C CYS A 344 3.73 10.09 -11.52
N SER A 345 4.77 9.28 -11.40
CA SER A 345 6.08 9.70 -10.89
C SER A 345 7.06 9.79 -12.05
N LEU A 346 7.75 10.91 -12.14
CA LEU A 346 8.72 11.23 -13.18
C LEU A 346 10.10 11.37 -12.58
N GLU A 347 11.06 10.62 -13.09
CA GLU A 347 12.48 10.78 -12.74
C GLU A 347 13.07 11.98 -13.49
N ASP A 348 13.71 12.88 -12.74
CA ASP A 348 14.61 13.90 -13.26
C ASP A 348 16.06 13.35 -13.17
N PRO A 349 16.68 13.01 -14.33
CA PRO A 349 18.01 12.41 -14.34
C PRO A 349 19.10 13.34 -13.81
N ALA A 350 18.95 14.65 -13.99
CA ALA A 350 19.94 15.64 -13.55
C ALA A 350 20.00 15.71 -12.02
N ALA A 351 18.83 15.56 -11.38
CA ALA A 351 18.71 15.62 -9.93
C ALA A 351 18.77 14.25 -9.25
N GLN A 352 18.77 13.14 -10.00
CA GLN A 352 18.65 11.76 -9.47
C GLN A 352 17.48 11.62 -8.49
N ARG A 353 16.37 12.30 -8.80
CA ARG A 353 15.18 12.39 -7.95
C ARG A 353 13.94 12.20 -8.79
N ALA A 354 12.87 11.70 -8.18
CA ALA A 354 11.59 11.65 -8.84
C ALA A 354 10.53 12.52 -8.18
N TRP A 355 9.62 12.98 -9.01
CA TRP A 355 8.53 13.85 -8.62
C TRP A 355 7.21 13.21 -9.00
N SER A 356 6.30 13.10 -8.03
CA SER A 356 4.94 12.64 -8.28
C SER A 356 4.03 13.81 -8.64
N PHE A 357 3.21 13.63 -9.67
CA PHE A 357 2.29 14.64 -10.19
C PHE A 357 0.91 14.06 -10.45
N GLN A 358 -0.11 14.91 -10.25
CA GLN A 358 -1.42 14.71 -10.86
C GLN A 358 -1.36 15.33 -12.27
N VAL A 359 -1.56 14.50 -13.29
CA VAL A 359 -1.39 14.92 -14.70
C VAL A 359 -2.71 15.37 -15.30
N ASN A 360 -3.79 14.63 -15.03
CA ASN A 360 -5.13 14.96 -15.48
C ASN A 360 -6.17 14.52 -14.46
N GLU A 361 -7.36 15.07 -14.60
CA GLU A 361 -8.56 14.58 -13.95
C GLU A 361 -9.63 14.33 -15.00
N TRP A 362 -10.46 13.35 -14.73
CA TRP A 362 -11.64 13.09 -15.52
C TRP A 362 -12.86 12.99 -14.64
N ARG A 363 -13.79 13.90 -14.87
CA ARG A 363 -15.05 14.02 -14.13
C ARG A 363 -16.15 13.31 -14.92
N ARG A 364 -16.91 12.45 -14.24
CA ARG A 364 -18.09 11.79 -14.79
C ARG A 364 -19.18 11.72 -13.73
N SER A 365 -20.42 11.48 -14.17
CA SER A 365 -21.53 11.19 -13.25
C SER A 365 -21.18 9.98 -12.37
N LEU A 366 -21.59 10.01 -11.10
CA LEU A 366 -21.37 8.92 -10.15
C LEU A 366 -21.90 7.56 -10.69
N PHE A 367 -22.94 7.62 -11.52
CA PHE A 367 -23.61 6.46 -12.12
C PHE A 367 -23.08 6.06 -13.51
N SER A 368 -22.03 6.72 -13.99
CA SER A 368 -21.40 6.39 -15.28
C SER A 368 -20.24 5.41 -15.12
N ASP A 369 -20.31 4.31 -15.87
CA ASP A 369 -19.25 3.31 -16.03
C ASP A 369 -18.29 3.64 -17.18
N GLU A 370 -18.40 4.82 -17.79
CA GLU A 370 -17.49 5.22 -18.84
C GLU A 370 -16.04 5.14 -18.37
N THR A 371 -15.16 4.67 -19.27
CA THR A 371 -13.70 4.76 -19.14
C THR A 371 -13.12 5.69 -20.21
N ASN A 372 -12.01 6.39 -19.91
CA ASN A 372 -11.37 7.32 -20.83
C ASN A 372 -10.04 6.69 -21.26
N PRO A 373 -10.07 5.85 -22.31
CA PRO A 373 -8.88 5.12 -22.75
C PRO A 373 -7.79 6.08 -23.25
N ALA A 374 -8.16 7.26 -23.77
CA ALA A 374 -7.19 8.25 -24.23
C ALA A 374 -6.34 8.83 -23.08
N LEU A 375 -6.93 9.02 -21.90
CA LEU A 375 -6.19 9.45 -20.70
C LEU A 375 -5.49 8.28 -20.02
N ALA A 376 -6.11 7.10 -20.03
CA ALA A 376 -5.49 5.89 -19.49
C ALA A 376 -4.23 5.55 -20.30
N ASP A 377 -4.26 5.49 -21.62
CA ASP A 377 -3.09 5.06 -22.40
C ASP A 377 -2.12 6.19 -22.76
N ARG A 378 -2.32 7.40 -22.19
CA ARG A 378 -1.54 8.59 -22.55
C ARG A 378 -0.06 8.46 -22.21
N PHE A 379 0.26 7.80 -21.10
CA PHE A 379 1.63 7.58 -20.62
C PHE A 379 1.76 6.18 -20.03
N ARG A 380 2.84 5.50 -20.35
CA ARG A 380 3.21 4.18 -19.84
C ARG A 380 4.47 4.28 -18.99
N VAL A 381 4.60 3.34 -18.05
CA VAL A 381 5.82 3.22 -17.26
C VAL A 381 6.97 2.84 -18.20
N GLY A 382 8.05 3.60 -18.12
CA GLY A 382 9.23 3.53 -19.00
C GLY A 382 9.22 4.54 -20.15
N ASP A 383 8.11 5.24 -20.43
CA ASP A 383 8.09 6.29 -21.45
C ASP A 383 9.03 7.43 -21.06
N VAL A 384 9.82 7.92 -22.01
CA VAL A 384 10.62 9.14 -21.87
C VAL A 384 9.73 10.31 -22.24
N VAL A 385 9.63 11.29 -21.35
CA VAL A 385 8.73 12.44 -21.48
C VAL A 385 9.48 13.76 -21.33
N ASP A 386 9.10 14.75 -22.14
CA ASP A 386 9.46 16.15 -21.93
C ASP A 386 8.36 16.81 -21.09
N VAL A 387 8.76 17.37 -19.95
CA VAL A 387 7.83 17.85 -18.93
C VAL A 387 8.17 19.28 -18.57
N HIS A 388 7.16 20.14 -18.61
CA HIS A 388 7.17 21.46 -17.99
C HIS A 388 6.18 21.45 -16.82
N CYS A 389 6.70 21.64 -15.61
CA CYS A 389 5.94 21.44 -14.39
C CYS A 389 6.35 22.40 -13.28
N SER A 390 5.56 22.39 -12.21
CA SER A 390 5.87 22.99 -10.92
C SER A 390 6.02 21.88 -9.88
N PRO A 391 7.25 21.44 -9.56
CA PRO A 391 7.47 20.47 -8.49
C PRO A 391 6.92 20.95 -7.14
N ARG A 392 7.05 22.25 -6.83
CA ARG A 392 6.52 22.86 -5.62
C ARG A 392 5.00 22.76 -5.52
N ARG A 393 4.28 23.08 -6.61
CA ARG A 393 2.81 23.05 -6.65
C ARG A 393 2.25 21.67 -7.02
N ARG A 394 3.11 20.70 -7.33
CA ARG A 394 2.75 19.35 -7.81
C ARG A 394 1.90 19.35 -9.07
N ARG A 395 2.11 20.34 -9.94
CA ARG A 395 1.31 20.55 -11.14
C ARG A 395 2.15 20.37 -12.40
N VAL A 396 1.63 19.62 -13.36
CA VAL A 396 2.20 19.55 -14.70
C VAL A 396 1.48 20.56 -15.59
N TYR A 397 2.23 21.44 -16.23
CA TYR A 397 1.68 22.41 -17.19
C TYR A 397 1.65 21.82 -18.60
N ARG A 398 2.69 21.08 -18.96
CA ARG A 398 2.81 20.39 -20.24
C ARG A 398 3.61 19.11 -20.07
N ILE A 399 3.15 18.04 -20.72
CA ILE A 399 3.84 16.76 -20.79
C ILE A 399 3.62 16.15 -22.18
N SER A 400 4.71 15.76 -22.82
CA SER A 400 4.72 15.09 -24.14
C SER A 400 5.66 13.90 -24.12
N VAL A 401 5.25 12.80 -24.76
CA VAL A 401 6.10 11.61 -24.91
C VAL A 401 7.16 11.89 -25.97
N ALA A 402 8.43 11.82 -25.57
CA ALA A 402 9.58 11.95 -26.44
C ALA A 402 9.97 10.59 -27.02
N GLU A 403 9.97 9.53 -26.19
CA GLU A 403 10.22 8.15 -26.62
C GLU A 403 9.22 7.22 -25.91
N ALA A 404 8.42 6.51 -26.70
CA ALA A 404 7.42 5.58 -26.18
C ALA A 404 8.01 4.18 -26.04
N VAL A 405 7.65 3.47 -24.97
CA VAL A 405 7.96 2.05 -24.81
C VAL A 405 7.13 1.24 -25.82
N PRO A 406 7.71 0.20 -26.47
CA PRO A 406 6.96 -0.69 -27.35
C PRO A 406 5.71 -1.25 -26.66
N ARG A 407 4.64 -1.40 -27.44
CA ARG A 407 3.33 -1.77 -26.90
C ARG A 407 3.22 -3.20 -26.42
#